data_AF-A0A258D208-F1
#
_entry.id   AF-A0A258D208-F1
#
_cell.length_a   1.000
_cell.length_b   1.000
_cell.length_c   1.000
_cell.angle_alpha   90.00
_cell.angle_beta   90.00
_cell.angle_gamma   90.00
#
_symmetry.space_group_name_H-M   'P 1'
#
loop_
_entity.id
_entity.type
_entity.pdbx_description
1 polymer ?
#
loop_
_entity_poly.entity_id
_entity_poly.type
_entity_poly.pdbx_seq_one_letter_code
_entity_poly.pdbx_strand_id
1 'polypeptide(L)'
;MSRALLIAPAWLGQSGLWTLDAKGRRSAVDAEDVGLSEDLADRLEVWMDAFDAIYDEDAEARSRFPSEAEQRAWEAEGHAITAAVAAELGVAWSVFADLTGWQEMTKP
;
A
#
# COMPACT_ATOMS: atom_id res chain seq x y z
N MET A 1 -6.81 -11.02 20.48
CA MET A 1 -6.83 -9.71 19.80
C MET A 1 -6.20 -9.94 18.44
N SER A 2 -6.87 -9.54 17.36
CA SER A 2 -6.27 -9.58 16.02
C SER A 2 -5.25 -8.45 15.89
N ARG A 3 -4.17 -8.70 15.15
CA ARG A 3 -3.22 -7.65 14.74
C ARG A 3 -3.83 -6.87 13.58
N ALA A 4 -3.47 -5.60 13.45
CA ALA A 4 -3.98 -4.76 12.36
C ALA A 4 -2.86 -4.47 11.36
N LEU A 5 -3.15 -4.70 10.07
CA LEU A 5 -2.29 -4.40 8.94
C LEU A 5 -3.04 -3.45 8.01
N LEU A 6 -2.38 -2.38 7.59
CA LEU A 6 -2.88 -1.42 6.64
C LEU A 6 -1.98 -1.47 5.40
N ILE A 7 -2.60 -1.59 4.24
CA ILE A 7 -1.97 -1.40 2.95
C ILE A 7 -2.26 0.03 2.50
N ALA A 8 -1.22 0.85 2.43
CA ALA A 8 -1.33 2.24 2.01
C ALA A 8 -0.05 2.63 1.28
N PRO A 9 -0.15 3.20 0.06
CA PRO A 9 1.02 3.61 -0.68
C PRO A 9 1.76 4.71 0.08
N ALA A 10 3.07 4.74 -0.05
CA ALA A 10 3.89 5.83 0.44
C ALA A 10 5.11 5.98 -0.45
N TRP A 11 5.46 7.24 -0.71
CA TRP A 11 6.66 7.58 -1.46
C TRP A 11 7.92 7.05 -0.77
N LEU A 12 9.03 7.08 -1.52
CA LEU A 12 10.40 6.87 -1.02
C LEU A 12 10.72 5.39 -0.71
N GLY A 13 10.22 4.46 -1.54
CA GLY A 13 10.61 3.05 -1.47
C GLY A 13 10.13 2.33 -0.21
N GLN A 14 8.98 2.74 0.33
CA GLN A 14 8.30 1.98 1.38
C GLN A 14 7.56 0.79 0.77
N SER A 15 7.46 -0.31 1.50
CA SER A 15 6.75 -1.53 1.08
C SER A 15 5.23 -1.34 0.90
N GLY A 16 4.68 -0.20 1.30
CA GLY A 16 3.24 0.06 1.34
C GLY A 16 2.50 -0.66 2.48
N LEU A 17 3.23 -1.36 3.37
CA LEU A 17 2.66 -2.10 4.51
C LEU A 17 2.90 -1.40 5.85
N TRP A 18 1.84 -1.37 6.67
CA TRP A 18 1.86 -0.70 7.96
C TRP A 18 1.16 -1.52 9.04
N THR A 19 1.84 -1.81 10.14
CA THR A 19 1.15 -2.29 11.34
C THR A 19 0.55 -1.12 12.11
N LEU A 20 -0.59 -1.36 12.75
CA LEU A 20 -1.25 -0.37 13.61
C LEU A 20 -1.16 -0.79 15.08
N ASP A 21 -0.66 0.10 15.92
CA ASP A 21 -0.70 -0.09 17.38
C ASP A 21 -2.11 0.18 17.94
N ALA A 22 -2.31 -0.07 19.25
CA ALA A 22 -3.60 0.15 19.92
C ALA A 22 -4.08 1.62 19.91
N LYS A 23 -3.20 2.57 19.58
CA LYS A 23 -3.51 4.00 19.43
C LYS A 23 -3.69 4.40 17.95
N GLY A 24 -3.63 3.44 17.01
CA GLY A 24 -3.74 3.66 15.58
C GLY A 24 -2.48 4.22 14.93
N ARG A 25 -1.32 4.19 15.60
CA ARG A 25 -0.06 4.67 15.02
C ARG A 25 0.49 3.63 14.04
N ARG A 26 0.87 4.10 12.85
CA ARG A 26 1.47 3.31 11.77
C ARG A 26 2.95 3.04 12.07
N SER A 27 3.39 1.79 11.88
CA SER A 27 4.80 1.42 11.82
C SER A 27 5.02 0.64 10.52
N ALA A 28 5.96 1.09 9.70
CA ALA A 28 6.34 0.39 8.47
C ALA A 28 6.85 -1.01 8.81
N VAL A 29 6.51 -1.97 7.96
CA VAL A 29 6.94 -3.37 8.06
C VAL A 29 7.15 -3.92 6.65
N ASP A 30 8.00 -4.94 6.53
CA ASP A 30 8.14 -5.66 5.26
C ASP A 30 7.20 -6.86 5.20
N ALA A 31 6.99 -7.40 3.99
CA ALA A 31 6.12 -8.55 3.79
C ALA A 31 6.59 -9.77 4.61
N GLU A 32 7.91 -9.97 4.71
CA GLU A 32 8.51 -11.05 5.51
C GLU A 32 8.27 -10.89 7.02
N ASP A 33 8.26 -9.66 7.54
CA ASP A 33 8.04 -9.39 8.98
C ASP A 33 6.66 -9.82 9.46
N VAL A 34 5.67 -9.76 8.56
CA VAL A 34 4.29 -10.16 8.84
C VAL A 34 3.99 -11.59 8.39
N GLY A 35 4.97 -12.27 7.79
CA GLY A 35 4.89 -13.67 7.38
C GLY A 35 4.11 -13.88 6.07
N LEU A 36 4.14 -12.90 5.16
CA LEU A 36 3.61 -13.06 3.81
C LEU A 36 4.57 -13.87 2.94
N SER A 37 4.00 -14.56 1.96
CA SER A 37 4.68 -15.31 0.92
C SER A 37 5.51 -14.40 0.01
N GLU A 38 6.59 -14.96 -0.55
CA GLU A 38 7.42 -14.27 -1.56
C GLU A 38 6.56 -13.80 -2.75
N ASP A 39 5.62 -14.62 -3.21
CA ASP A 39 4.69 -14.25 -4.30
C ASP A 39 3.88 -12.98 -4.00
N LEU A 40 3.42 -12.79 -2.74
CA LEU A 40 2.72 -11.57 -2.35
C LEU A 40 3.66 -10.40 -2.10
N ALA A 41 4.88 -10.67 -1.62
CA ALA A 41 5.92 -9.65 -1.48
C ALA A 41 6.30 -9.05 -2.85
N ASP A 42 6.58 -9.89 -3.83
CA ASP A 42 6.92 -9.49 -5.21
C ASP A 42 5.76 -8.69 -5.85
N ARG A 43 4.52 -9.13 -5.60
CA ARG A 43 3.33 -8.43 -6.11
C ARG A 43 3.13 -7.06 -5.47
N LEU A 44 3.42 -6.92 -4.17
CA LEU A 44 3.41 -5.64 -3.46
C LEU A 44 4.51 -4.71 -3.97
N GLU A 45 5.71 -5.24 -4.21
CA GLU A 45 6.83 -4.49 -4.80
C GLU A 45 6.44 -3.92 -6.16
N VAL A 46 5.93 -4.74 -7.08
CA VAL A 46 5.47 -4.28 -8.40
C VAL A 46 4.37 -3.22 -8.30
N TRP A 47 3.45 -3.37 -7.35
CA TRP A 47 2.38 -2.40 -7.11
C TRP A 47 2.92 -1.06 -6.57
N MET A 48 3.92 -1.10 -5.68
CA MET A 48 4.60 0.09 -5.17
C MET A 48 5.50 0.74 -6.22
N ASP A 49 6.20 -0.03 -7.05
CA ASP A 49 7.01 0.48 -8.16
C ASP A 49 6.16 1.28 -9.16
N ALA A 50 4.95 0.80 -9.45
CA ALA A 50 4.00 1.52 -10.30
C ALA A 50 3.56 2.86 -9.68
N PHE A 51 3.51 2.94 -8.35
CA PHE A 51 3.23 4.18 -7.62
C PHE A 51 4.45 5.10 -7.62
N ASP A 52 5.64 4.60 -7.28
CA ASP A 52 6.86 5.41 -7.27
C ASP A 52 7.21 5.94 -8.67
N ALA A 53 6.84 5.23 -9.74
CA ALA A 53 7.02 5.70 -11.11
C ALA A 53 6.23 6.98 -11.47
N ILE A 54 5.19 7.33 -10.71
CA ILE A 54 4.42 8.57 -10.92
C ILE A 54 4.94 9.75 -10.11
N TYR A 55 5.95 9.52 -9.26
CA TYR A 55 6.53 10.55 -8.39
C TYR A 55 7.30 11.59 -9.21
N ASP A 56 6.98 12.87 -8.98
CA ASP A 56 7.64 14.02 -9.61
C ASP A 56 8.67 14.58 -8.61
N GLU A 57 9.96 14.26 -8.80
CA GLU A 57 11.06 14.61 -7.87
C GLU A 57 11.23 16.12 -7.68
N ASP A 58 10.91 16.91 -8.71
CA ASP A 58 11.00 18.37 -8.67
C ASP A 58 9.80 18.99 -7.94
N ALA A 59 8.67 18.28 -7.88
CA ALA A 59 7.45 18.74 -7.25
C ALA A 59 6.49 17.59 -6.91
N GLU A 60 6.64 17.01 -5.73
CA GLU A 60 5.78 15.93 -5.23
C GLU A 60 4.28 16.23 -5.37
N ALA A 61 3.88 17.48 -5.14
CA ALA A 61 2.48 17.92 -5.26
C ALA A 61 1.91 17.78 -6.68
N ARG A 62 2.76 17.60 -7.69
CA ARG A 62 2.35 17.32 -9.05
C ARG A 62 2.24 15.82 -9.32
N SER A 63 2.76 14.91 -8.49
CA SER A 63 2.73 13.46 -8.77
C SER A 63 1.34 12.95 -9.14
N ARG A 64 1.24 12.21 -10.24
CA ARG A 64 -0.04 11.92 -10.91
C ARG A 64 0.08 10.74 -11.87
N PHE A 65 -0.90 9.83 -11.85
CA PHE A 65 -1.01 8.81 -12.87
C PHE A 65 -1.22 9.44 -14.25
N PRO A 66 -0.70 8.83 -15.33
CA PRO A 66 -0.88 9.35 -16.69
C PRO A 66 -2.35 9.44 -17.13
N SER A 67 -3.23 8.61 -16.55
CA SER A 67 -4.66 8.64 -16.81
C SER A 67 -5.49 8.18 -15.60
N GLU A 68 -6.76 8.59 -15.54
CA GLU A 68 -7.70 8.06 -14.55
C GLU A 68 -7.88 6.54 -14.67
N ALA A 69 -7.76 5.99 -15.88
CA ALA A 69 -7.90 4.56 -16.12
C ALA A 69 -6.74 3.79 -15.47
N GLU A 70 -5.52 4.29 -15.60
CA GLU A 70 -4.32 3.70 -14.96
C GLU A 70 -4.41 3.80 -13.44
N GLN A 71 -4.84 4.96 -12.91
CA GLN A 71 -5.06 5.11 -11.49
C GLN A 71 -6.08 4.10 -10.96
N ARG A 72 -7.24 3.96 -11.62
CA ARG A 72 -8.28 2.99 -11.22
C ARG A 72 -7.78 1.55 -11.31
N ALA A 73 -6.96 1.22 -12.31
CA ALA A 73 -6.37 -0.10 -12.43
C ALA A 73 -5.42 -0.40 -11.27
N TRP A 74 -4.58 0.58 -10.91
CA TRP A 74 -3.67 0.48 -9.76
C TRP A 74 -4.41 0.40 -8.42
N GLU A 75 -5.49 1.16 -8.22
CA GLU A 75 -6.36 1.07 -7.04
C GLU A 75 -7.07 -0.30 -6.95
N ALA A 76 -7.58 -0.81 -8.08
CA ALA A 76 -8.20 -2.12 -8.14
C ALA A 76 -7.22 -3.25 -7.79
N GLU A 77 -5.96 -3.12 -8.23
CA GLU A 77 -4.89 -4.04 -7.89
C GLU A 77 -4.57 -4.00 -6.39
N GLY A 78 -4.46 -2.81 -5.80
CA GLY A 78 -4.26 -2.66 -4.36
C GLY A 78 -5.37 -3.31 -3.53
N HIS A 79 -6.63 -3.23 -3.99
CA HIS A 79 -7.75 -3.95 -3.37
C HIS A 79 -7.64 -5.47 -3.51
N ALA A 80 -7.19 -5.97 -4.68
CA ALA A 80 -6.96 -7.39 -4.90
C ALA A 80 -5.84 -7.95 -4.01
N ILE A 81 -4.74 -7.18 -3.86
CA ILE A 81 -3.64 -7.50 -2.95
C ILE A 81 -4.15 -7.54 -1.51
N THR A 82 -4.94 -6.54 -1.08
CA THR A 82 -5.54 -6.50 0.26
C THR A 82 -6.35 -7.76 0.57
N ALA A 83 -7.17 -8.20 -0.38
CA ALA A 83 -7.96 -9.42 -0.22
C ALA A 83 -7.07 -10.68 -0.14
N ALA A 84 -6.00 -10.75 -0.95
CA ALA A 84 -5.05 -11.87 -0.92
C ALA A 84 -4.26 -11.93 0.40
N VAL A 85 -3.76 -10.79 0.87
CA VAL A 85 -3.09 -10.64 2.17
C VAL A 85 -4.01 -11.06 3.32
N ALA A 86 -5.28 -10.64 3.29
CA ALA A 86 -6.26 -11.06 4.29
C ALA A 86 -6.53 -12.58 4.27
N ALA A 87 -6.58 -13.19 3.10
CA ALA A 87 -6.77 -14.62 2.95
C ALA A 87 -5.57 -15.43 3.46
N GLU A 88 -4.35 -14.95 3.22
CA GLU A 88 -3.12 -15.64 3.62
C GLU A 88 -2.85 -15.53 5.13
N LEU A 89 -2.96 -14.31 5.68
CA LEU A 89 -2.73 -14.06 7.11
C LEU A 89 -3.84 -14.61 8.02
N GLY A 90 -5.04 -14.79 7.45
CA GLY A 90 -6.21 -15.35 8.13
C GLY A 90 -6.73 -14.51 9.30
N VAL A 91 -7.57 -15.13 10.13
CA VAL A 91 -8.37 -14.45 11.17
C VAL A 91 -7.55 -13.84 12.31
N ALA A 92 -6.25 -14.13 12.40
CA ALA A 92 -5.35 -13.49 13.34
C ALA A 92 -5.08 -12.02 12.99
N TRP A 93 -5.38 -11.61 11.76
CA TRP A 93 -5.16 -10.28 11.25
C TRP A 93 -6.46 -9.60 10.80
N SER A 94 -6.51 -8.29 10.99
CA SER A 94 -7.48 -7.39 10.40
C SER A 94 -6.73 -6.53 9.38
N VAL A 95 -7.03 -6.73 8.11
CA VAL A 95 -6.32 -6.10 7.00
C VAL A 95 -7.21 -5.02 6.38
N PHE A 96 -6.63 -3.84 6.16
CA PHE A 96 -7.31 -2.65 5.64
C PHE A 96 -6.53 -2.06 4.46
N ALA A 97 -7.19 -1.20 3.69
CA ALA A 97 -6.56 -0.46 2.60
C ALA A 97 -6.90 1.03 2.67
N ASP A 98 -5.91 1.88 2.43
CA ASP A 98 -6.02 3.33 2.22
C ASP A 98 -5.29 3.68 0.94
N LEU A 99 -5.96 3.49 -0.21
CA LEU A 99 -5.35 3.59 -1.54
C LEU A 99 -5.47 4.99 -2.15
N THR A 100 -6.16 5.90 -1.48
CA THR A 100 -6.43 7.26 -1.98
C THR A 100 -5.89 8.35 -1.08
N GLY A 101 -5.43 8.03 0.14
CA GLY A 101 -4.89 9.01 1.09
C GLY A 101 -3.72 9.83 0.56
N TRP A 102 -2.93 9.28 -0.37
CA TRP A 102 -1.83 10.00 -1.04
C TRP A 102 -2.30 11.20 -1.88
N GLN A 103 -3.53 11.18 -2.39
CA GLN A 103 -4.06 12.26 -3.22
C GLN A 103 -4.22 13.57 -2.45
N GLU A 104 -4.40 13.50 -1.13
CA GLU A 104 -4.44 14.68 -0.25
C GLU A 104 -3.09 15.41 -0.25
N MET A 105 -1.99 14.69 -0.46
CA MET A 105 -0.62 15.24 -0.53
C MET A 105 -0.32 15.89 -1.89
N THR A 106 -1.09 15.54 -2.92
CA THR A 106 -0.93 16.03 -4.31
C THR A 106 -2.00 17.06 -4.69
N LYS A 107 -2.74 17.61 -3.72
CA LYS A 107 -3.65 18.72 -3.99
C LYS A 107 -2.85 20.00 -4.29
N PRO A 108 -3.20 20.74 -5.35
CA PRO A 108 -2.52 21.98 -5.73
C PRO A 108 -2.69 23.13 -4.73
#